data_AF-A0A7X6VQK8-F1
#
_entry.id   AF-A0A7X6VQK8-F1
#
_cell.length_a   1.000
_cell.length_b   1.000
_cell.length_c   1.000
_cell.angle_alpha   90.00
_cell.angle_beta   90.00
_cell.angle_gamma   90.00
#
_symmetry.space_group_name_H-M   'P 1'
#
loop_
_entity.id
_entity.type
_entity.pdbx_description
1 polymer ?
#
loop_
_entity_poly.entity_id
_entity_poly.type
_entity_poly.pdbx_seq_one_letter_code
_entity_poly.pdbx_strand_id
1 'polypeptide(L)' 'MRIKSLHPGITVEIAQACTGFELLVPEGEIPVTPLPSAEELRILREEVDPQKMFIAFPPA' A
#
# COMPACT_ATOMS: atom_id res chain seq x y z
N MET A 1 3.18 -17.24 0.48
CA MET A 1 3.26 -16.00 1.30
C MET A 1 1.89 -15.75 1.93
N ARG A 2 1.78 -14.90 2.96
CA ARG A 2 0.50 -14.63 3.65
C ARG A 2 0.17 -13.14 3.66
N ILE A 3 -1.09 -12.81 3.43
CA ILE A 3 -1.58 -11.41 3.47
C ILE A 3 -1.51 -10.90 4.91
N LYS A 4 -0.83 -9.77 5.11
CA LYS A 4 -0.75 -9.08 6.41
C LYS A 4 -1.82 -8.00 6.54
N SER A 5 -1.98 -7.18 5.52
CA SER A 5 -2.99 -6.13 5.40
C SER A 5 -3.22 -5.82 3.92
N LEU A 6 -4.34 -5.17 3.61
CA LEU A 6 -4.65 -4.67 2.27
C LEU A 6 -4.76 -3.15 2.29
N HIS A 7 -4.26 -2.49 1.25
CA HIS A 7 -4.48 -1.05 1.09
C HIS A 7 -5.97 -0.76 0.86
N PRO A 8 -6.46 0.43 1.26
CA PRO A 8 -7.84 0.82 1.02
C PRO A 8 -8.24 0.63 -0.44
N GLY A 9 -9.36 -0.06 -0.69
CA GLY A 9 -9.89 -0.33 -2.03
C GLY A 9 -9.33 -1.57 -2.74
N ILE A 10 -8.39 -2.30 -2.13
CA ILE A 10 -7.87 -3.57 -2.68
C ILE A 10 -8.57 -4.76 -2.03
N THR A 11 -8.97 -5.74 -2.84
CA THR A 11 -9.58 -6.99 -2.38
C THR A 11 -8.60 -8.16 -2.47
N VAL A 12 -8.93 -9.29 -1.83
CA VAL A 12 -8.13 -10.51 -1.88
C VAL A 12 -8.05 -11.06 -3.30
N GLU A 13 -9.14 -10.99 -4.05
CA GLU A 13 -9.24 -11.47 -5.43
C GLU A 13 -8.27 -10.71 -6.34
N ILE A 14 -8.20 -9.37 -6.19
CA ILE A 14 -7.26 -8.52 -6.93
C ILE A 14 -5.82 -8.89 -6.56
N ALA A 15 -5.52 -9.00 -5.26
CA ALA A 15 -4.18 -9.34 -4.80
C ALA A 15 -3.72 -10.72 -5.32
N GLN A 16 -4.64 -11.70 -5.34
CA GLN A 16 -4.37 -13.04 -5.86
C GLN A 16 -4.17 -13.04 -7.38
N ALA A 17 -4.98 -12.30 -8.14
CA ALA A 17 -4.86 -12.19 -9.58
C ALA A 17 -3.53 -11.57 -10.03
N CYS A 18 -2.97 -10.66 -9.23
CA CYS A 18 -1.66 -10.05 -9.48
C CYS A 18 -0.47 -10.88 -8.94
N THR A 19 -0.71 -12.02 -8.29
CA THR A 19 0.35 -12.86 -7.70
C THR A 19 0.43 -14.20 -8.43
N GLY A 20 1.63 -14.55 -8.92
CA GLY A 20 1.87 -15.80 -9.67
C GLY A 20 1.85 -17.09 -8.83
N PHE A 21 1.46 -17.02 -7.56
CA PHE A 21 1.34 -18.13 -6.63
C PHE A 21 0.21 -17.87 -5.64
N GLU A 22 -0.23 -18.90 -4.92
CA GLU A 22 -1.32 -18.80 -3.95
C GLU A 22 -0.93 -17.96 -2.71
N LEU A 23 -1.78 -16.98 -2.39
CA LEU A 23 -1.69 -16.17 -1.19
C LEU A 23 -2.50 -16.81 -0.06
N LEU A 24 -1.83 -17.03 1.07
CA LEU A 24 -2.51 -17.46 2.29
C LEU A 24 -3.32 -16.27 2.84
N VAL A 25 -4.62 -16.49 3.03
CA VAL A 25 -5.54 -15.53 3.63
C VAL A 25 -5.60 -15.81 5.14
N PRO A 26 -5.41 -14.80 6.02
CA PRO A 26 -5.54 -15.00 7.45
C PRO A 26 -6.97 -15.41 7.84
N GLU A 27 -7.10 -16.17 8.91
CA GLU A 27 -8.41 -16.45 9.51
C GLU A 27 -9.00 -15.16 10.09
N GLY A 28 -10.22 -14.81 9.67
CA GLY A 28 -10.92 -13.61 10.13
C GLY A 28 -10.77 -12.40 9.20
N GLU A 29 -11.00 -11.21 9.75
CA GLU A 29 -10.97 -9.96 8.99
C GLU A 29 -9.53 -9.55 8.66
N ILE A 30 -9.29 -9.21 7.39
CA ILE A 30 -7.99 -8.70 6.95
C ILE A 30 -7.90 -7.22 7.29
N PRO A 31 -6.89 -6.77 8.06
CA PRO A 31 -6.78 -5.38 8.42
C PRO A 31 -6.48 -4.52 7.20
N VAL A 32 -7.02 -3.30 7.20
CA VAL A 32 -6.69 -2.27 6.21
C VAL A 32 -5.40 -1.56 6.61
N THR A 33 -4.50 -1.35 5.66
CA THR A 33 -3.26 -0.60 5.90
C THR A 33 -3.61 0.84 6.31
N PRO A 34 -3.11 1.35 7.45
CA PRO A 34 -3.40 2.69 7.90
C PRO A 34 -2.89 3.73 6.90
N LEU A 35 -3.63 4.84 6.78
CA LEU A 35 -3.17 5.97 5.99
C LEU A 35 -1.99 6.66 6.72
N PRO A 36 -1.02 7.21 5.98
CA PRO A 36 0.02 8.03 6.57
C PRO A 36 -0.58 9.23 7.30
N SER A 37 0.01 9.59 8.43
CA SER A 37 -0.35 10.78 9.20
C SER A 37 -0.01 12.07 8.45
N ALA A 38 -0.59 13.19 8.87
CA ALA A 38 -0.31 14.50 8.29
C ALA A 38 1.18 14.87 8.38
N GLU A 39 1.85 14.49 9.48
CA GLU A 39 3.27 14.78 9.67
C GLU A 39 4.15 13.93 8.78
N GLU A 40 3.87 12.62 8.65
CA GLU A 40 4.59 11.76 7.71
C GLU A 40 4.44 12.25 6.27
N LEU A 41 3.24 12.71 5.89
CA LEU A 41 3.02 13.29 4.57
C LEU A 41 3.79 14.60 4.36
N ARG A 42 3.90 15.45 5.39
CA ARG A 42 4.68 16.69 5.34
C ARG A 42 6.15 16.37 5.11
N ILE A 43 6.73 15.50 5.94
CA ILE A 43 8.13 15.06 5.82
C ILE A 43 8.39 14.48 4.43
N LEU A 44 7.53 13.58 3.94
CA LEU A 44 7.70 12.96 2.62
C LEU A 44 7.67 14.00 1.48
N ARG A 45 6.78 15.00 1.56
CA ARG A 45 6.55 15.97 0.48
C ARG A 45 7.46 17.19 0.52
N GLU A 46 7.98 17.55 1.69
CA GLU A 46 8.73 18.81 1.88
C GLU A 46 10.21 18.56 2.19
N GLU A 47 10.55 17.43 2.81
CA GLU A 47 11.91 17.16 3.29
C GLU A 47 12.59 16.01 2.53
N VAL A 48 11.88 14.89 2.32
CA VAL A 48 12.46 13.68 1.72
C VAL A 48 12.39 13.68 0.20
N ASP A 49 11.22 13.96 -0.38
CA ASP A 49 11.02 14.01 -1.83
C ASP A 49 10.29 15.29 -2.29
N PRO A 50 10.92 16.47 -2.08
CA PRO A 50 10.33 17.75 -2.45
C PRO A 50 10.11 17.90 -3.96
N GLN A 51 10.91 17.22 -4.77
CA GLN A 51 10.81 17.24 -6.24
C GLN A 51 9.82 16.20 -6.78
N LYS A 52 9.22 15.37 -5.91
CA LYS A 52 8.26 14.31 -6.25
C LYS A 52 8.78 13.28 -7.24
N MET A 53 10.07 12.97 -7.17
CA MET A 53 10.72 12.00 -8.05
C MET A 53 10.21 10.58 -7.80
N PHE A 54 9.81 10.27 -6.55
CA PHE A 54 9.39 8.94 -6.12
C PHE A 54 7.92 8.88 -5.71
N ILE A 55 7.40 9.89 -5.00
CA ILE A 55 6.02 9.88 -4.49
C ILE A 55 4.97 10.12 -5.58
N ALA A 56 5.36 10.50 -6.79
CA ALA A 56 4.49 10.71 -7.95
C ALA A 56 4.81 9.79 -9.13
N PHE A 57 5.48 8.65 -8.91
CA PHE A 57 5.87 7.73 -9.98
C PHE A 57 4.73 6.75 -10.37
N PRO A 58 4.50 6.45 -11.67
CA PRO A 58 5.15 7.06 -12.84
C PRO A 58 4.73 8.52 -12.98
N PRO A 59 5.67 9.43 -13.28
CA PRO A 59 5.35 10.84 -13.46
C PRO A 59 4.30 10.99 -14.56
N ALA A 60 3.35 11.90 -14.34
CA ALA A 60 2.38 12.31 -15.34
C ALA A 60 3.05 12.91 -16.58
#